data_AF-A0A383UWY5-F1
#
_entry.id   AF-A0A383UWY5-F1
#
_cell.length_a   1.000
_cell.length_b   1.000
_cell.length_c   1.000
_cell.angle_alpha   90.00
_cell.angle_beta   90.00
_cell.angle_gamma   90.00
#
_symmetry.space_group_name_H-M   'P 1'
#
loop_
_entity.id
_entity.type
_entity.pdbx_description
1 polymer ?
#
loop_
_entity_poly.entity_id
_entity_poly.type
_entity_poly.pdbx_seq_one_letter_code
_entity_poly.pdbx_strand_id
1 'polypeptide(L)'
;MIQLYSLGSNGSGKLAIGHTHDVSVPKETLFHDGSLEESPLIISGGNHTLVLASGVIYSCGDARTGACGDTGVDTADCKFHLVRLPDQTRPVTLCAASWEATIIVQKDEQGISNKIYTFGTGNKGELGQGELIFRSKIHLIKNFPPQGLEVKHVAGSVCHFIAVLSNGDVYGWGNGRKGQLGSPEKVVYEPRKITGLDFNVVYAVCGRDFTCLLGDPKTGRYIILGSDRWGLATKGPPDLRGWKDVGAGWGSIHVLNIDGSLVSWGRDSNRQLSSPSLPPLEQIAVGSEHSLGLTVDGNVLAWGWGEHGNCGPATKENEVERGWNVIAASQNLNPGSRIASIGAGCATSWICIEVT
;
A
#
# COMPACT_ATOMS: atom_id res chain seq x y z
N MET A 1 16.66 10.10 -14.21
CA MET A 1 16.57 8.63 -14.03
C MET A 1 16.12 8.35 -12.60
N ILE A 2 15.32 7.31 -12.35
CA ILE A 2 14.95 6.92 -11.00
C ILE A 2 15.75 5.71 -10.53
N GLN A 3 16.32 5.82 -9.33
CA GLN A 3 16.90 4.71 -8.58
C GLN A 3 16.02 4.38 -7.38
N LEU A 4 15.74 3.10 -7.19
CA LEU A 4 14.92 2.63 -6.08
C LEU A 4 15.80 1.87 -5.09
N TYR A 5 15.67 2.20 -3.82
CA TYR A 5 16.37 1.56 -2.71
C TYR A 5 15.38 0.95 -1.73
N SER A 6 15.76 -0.17 -1.12
CA SER A 6 14.91 -0.91 -0.19
C SER A 6 15.67 -1.46 1.01
N LEU A 7 14.96 -1.65 2.11
CA LEU A 7 15.45 -2.25 3.35
C LEU A 7 14.30 -2.94 4.11
N GLY A 8 14.65 -3.83 5.03
CA GLY A 8 13.70 -4.59 5.85
C GLY A 8 13.72 -6.10 5.60
N SER A 9 12.55 -6.71 5.78
CA SER A 9 12.29 -8.13 5.62
C SER A 9 12.41 -8.56 4.16
N ASN A 10 13.17 -9.60 3.90
CA ASN A 10 13.51 -10.07 2.56
C ASN A 10 13.57 -11.59 2.41
N GLY A 11 13.14 -12.37 3.41
CA GLY A 11 13.15 -13.84 3.37
C GLY A 11 12.51 -14.50 2.14
N SER A 12 11.70 -13.76 1.37
CA SER A 12 11.09 -14.20 0.10
C SER A 12 11.61 -13.48 -1.15
N GLY A 13 12.66 -12.66 -1.05
CA GLY A 13 13.19 -11.86 -2.17
C GLY A 13 12.35 -10.61 -2.49
N LYS A 14 11.46 -10.19 -1.57
CA LYS A 14 10.49 -9.10 -1.76
C LYS A 14 11.08 -7.68 -1.74
N LEU A 15 12.38 -7.57 -1.47
CA LEU A 15 13.13 -6.31 -1.62
C LEU A 15 13.76 -6.15 -3.00
N ALA A 16 13.81 -7.21 -3.81
CA ALA A 16 14.46 -7.23 -5.13
C ALA A 16 15.95 -6.83 -5.12
N ILE A 17 16.73 -7.29 -4.14
CA ILE A 17 18.15 -6.89 -3.95
C ILE A 17 19.15 -8.01 -4.31
N GLY A 18 18.73 -9.00 -5.10
CA GLY A 18 19.59 -10.10 -5.58
C GLY A 18 19.89 -11.21 -4.56
N HIS A 19 19.30 -11.15 -3.37
CA HIS A 19 19.35 -12.21 -2.35
C HIS A 19 18.11 -12.15 -1.45
N THR A 20 18.00 -13.07 -0.48
CA THR A 20 16.84 -13.21 0.43
C THR A 20 17.11 -12.84 1.89
N HIS A 21 18.31 -12.33 2.21
CA HIS A 21 18.62 -11.86 3.57
C HIS A 21 17.97 -10.50 3.85
N ASP A 22 17.42 -10.35 5.05
CA ASP A 22 16.97 -9.06 5.60
C ASP A 22 18.14 -8.08 5.66
N VAL A 23 17.86 -6.80 5.42
CA VAL A 23 18.89 -5.73 5.46
C VAL A 23 18.37 -4.51 6.20
N SER A 24 19.22 -3.89 7.01
CA SER A 24 18.87 -2.69 7.80
C SER A 24 19.45 -1.39 7.21
N VAL A 25 20.13 -1.48 6.08
CA VAL A 25 20.69 -0.34 5.35
C VAL A 25 20.13 -0.36 3.94
N PRO A 26 19.67 0.77 3.38
CA PRO A 26 19.11 0.81 2.04
C PRO A 26 20.04 0.17 0.99
N LYS A 27 19.48 -0.73 0.18
CA LYS A 27 20.15 -1.40 -0.94
C LYS A 27 19.43 -1.09 -2.23
N GLU A 28 20.19 -0.85 -3.30
CA GLU A 28 19.60 -0.61 -4.62
C GLU A 28 18.84 -1.85 -5.09
N THR A 29 17.62 -1.61 -5.57
CA THR A 29 16.73 -2.65 -6.08
C THR A 29 17.06 -2.94 -7.53
N LEU A 30 16.94 -4.20 -7.90
CA LEU A 30 17.32 -4.71 -9.20
C LEU A 30 16.07 -5.05 -10.01
N PHE A 31 16.12 -4.73 -11.30
CA PHE A 31 15.12 -5.11 -12.29
C PHE A 31 15.73 -6.18 -13.20
N HIS A 32 14.94 -7.22 -13.52
CA HIS A 32 15.35 -8.22 -14.50
C HIS A 32 15.39 -7.59 -15.89
N ASP A 33 14.29 -6.91 -16.24
CA ASP A 33 14.14 -6.12 -17.46
C ASP A 33 13.61 -4.72 -17.11
N GLY A 34 14.14 -3.70 -17.80
CA GLY A 34 13.66 -2.32 -17.70
C GLY A 34 14.30 -1.48 -16.59
N SER A 35 13.85 -0.23 -16.52
CA SER A 35 14.26 0.80 -15.55
C SER A 35 13.05 1.63 -15.16
N LEU A 36 13.19 2.40 -14.09
CA LEU A 36 12.19 3.39 -13.70
C LEU A 36 12.57 4.76 -14.27
N GLU A 37 11.65 5.32 -15.07
CA GLU A 37 11.80 6.68 -15.62
C GLU A 37 11.08 7.73 -14.77
N GLU A 38 10.08 7.32 -14.00
CA GLU A 38 9.29 8.17 -13.11
C GLU A 38 9.16 7.55 -11.71
N SER A 39 8.84 8.38 -10.71
CA SER A 39 8.65 7.93 -9.33
C SER A 39 7.54 6.88 -9.28
N PRO A 40 7.81 5.66 -8.79
CA PRO A 40 6.83 4.59 -8.75
C PRO A 40 5.84 4.74 -7.59
N LEU A 41 4.68 4.11 -7.73
CA LEU A 41 3.87 3.66 -6.60
C LEU A 41 4.37 2.29 -6.14
N ILE A 42 4.58 2.14 -4.83
CA ILE A 42 5.11 0.91 -4.23
C ILE A 42 4.04 0.30 -3.32
N ILE A 43 3.72 -0.97 -3.56
CA ILE A 43 2.68 -1.71 -2.85
C ILE A 43 3.27 -3.02 -2.39
N SER A 44 3.10 -3.39 -1.13
CA SER A 44 3.61 -4.65 -0.61
C SER A 44 2.47 -5.49 -0.03
N GLY A 45 2.42 -6.75 -0.43
CA GLY A 45 1.64 -7.77 0.26
C GLY A 45 2.41 -8.38 1.42
N GLY A 46 2.07 -9.62 1.81
CA GLY A 46 2.80 -10.31 2.88
C GLY A 46 4.24 -10.64 2.47
N ASN A 47 4.38 -11.30 1.32
CA ASN A 47 5.66 -11.80 0.80
C ASN A 47 5.95 -11.41 -0.66
N HIS A 48 5.23 -10.45 -1.21
CA HIS A 48 5.46 -9.92 -2.55
C HIS A 48 5.39 -8.39 -2.54
N THR A 49 6.06 -7.77 -3.50
CA THR A 49 6.01 -6.32 -3.72
C THR A 49 5.69 -6.05 -5.17
N LEU A 50 4.88 -5.02 -5.40
CA LEU A 50 4.52 -4.48 -6.70
C LEU A 50 5.09 -3.06 -6.84
N VAL A 51 5.56 -2.75 -8.03
CA VAL A 51 5.98 -1.42 -8.44
C VAL A 51 5.14 -1.03 -9.65
N LEU A 52 4.36 0.04 -9.54
CA LEU A 52 3.61 0.64 -10.65
C LEU A 52 4.29 1.93 -11.07
N ALA A 53 4.77 2.00 -12.30
CA ALA A 53 5.37 3.19 -12.90
C ALA A 53 5.07 3.23 -14.40
N SER A 54 4.81 4.41 -14.95
CA SER A 54 4.56 4.67 -16.37
C SER A 54 3.52 3.73 -17.01
N GLY A 55 2.51 3.35 -16.23
CA GLY A 55 1.43 2.47 -16.67
C GLY A 55 1.77 0.98 -16.73
N VAL A 56 2.95 0.55 -16.27
CA VAL A 56 3.36 -0.85 -16.20
C VAL A 56 3.55 -1.31 -14.75
N ILE A 57 3.36 -2.61 -14.50
CA ILE A 57 3.59 -3.22 -13.18
C ILE A 57 4.78 -4.15 -13.24
N TYR A 58 5.67 -4.00 -12.26
CA TYR A 58 6.68 -4.98 -11.90
C TYR A 58 6.32 -5.68 -10.60
N SER A 59 6.76 -6.91 -10.42
CA SER A 59 6.59 -7.67 -9.18
C SER A 59 7.85 -8.42 -8.75
N CYS A 60 8.00 -8.65 -7.46
CA CYS A 60 9.02 -9.53 -6.89
C CYS A 60 8.48 -10.22 -5.62
N GLY A 61 9.20 -11.22 -5.13
CA GLY A 61 8.85 -11.96 -3.92
C GLY A 61 8.35 -13.38 -4.18
N ASP A 62 7.50 -13.88 -3.29
CA ASP A 62 7.01 -15.27 -3.34
C ASP A 62 5.96 -15.51 -4.44
N ALA A 63 6.41 -16.07 -5.56
CA ALA A 63 5.55 -16.43 -6.70
C ALA A 63 4.61 -17.62 -6.43
N ARG A 64 4.79 -18.42 -5.37
CA ARG A 64 4.03 -19.68 -5.15
C ARG A 64 2.54 -19.45 -4.91
N THR A 65 2.18 -18.30 -4.35
CA THR A 65 0.78 -17.89 -4.13
C THR A 65 0.10 -17.47 -5.44
N GLY A 66 0.89 -17.10 -6.46
CA GLY A 66 0.44 -16.45 -7.68
C GLY A 66 0.29 -14.93 -7.57
N ALA A 67 0.58 -14.31 -6.41
CA ALA A 67 0.37 -12.88 -6.17
C ALA A 67 1.30 -11.96 -6.99
N CYS A 68 2.42 -12.49 -7.48
CA CYS A 68 3.33 -11.80 -8.41
C CYS A 68 2.79 -11.77 -9.86
N GLY A 69 1.72 -12.52 -10.17
CA GLY A 69 1.18 -12.62 -11.51
C GLY A 69 2.03 -13.49 -12.44
N ASP A 70 1.88 -13.28 -13.75
CA ASP A 70 2.66 -13.98 -14.77
C ASP A 70 3.83 -13.10 -15.22
N THR A 71 5.05 -13.51 -14.89
CA THR A 71 6.30 -12.85 -15.30
C THR A 71 6.95 -13.55 -16.50
N GLY A 72 6.49 -14.77 -16.82
CA GLY A 72 7.04 -15.65 -17.87
C GLY A 72 8.51 -16.04 -17.72
N VAL A 73 9.11 -15.84 -16.55
CA VAL A 73 10.47 -16.26 -16.18
C VAL A 73 10.49 -16.75 -14.72
N ASP A 74 11.53 -17.50 -14.35
CA ASP A 74 11.75 -17.86 -12.95
C ASP A 74 12.13 -16.60 -12.13
N THR A 75 11.51 -16.45 -10.96
CA THR A 75 11.63 -15.27 -10.09
C THR A 75 12.63 -15.48 -8.94
N ALA A 76 13.38 -16.60 -8.97
CA ALA A 76 14.38 -16.94 -7.96
C ALA A 76 15.60 -15.99 -7.91
N ASP A 77 15.78 -15.13 -8.93
CA ASP A 77 16.88 -14.17 -9.00
C ASP A 77 16.74 -12.97 -8.04
N CYS A 78 15.62 -12.88 -7.31
CA CYS A 78 15.34 -11.82 -6.35
C CYS A 78 15.45 -10.42 -6.99
N LYS A 79 14.83 -10.25 -8.16
CA LYS A 79 14.69 -8.99 -8.89
C LYS A 79 13.22 -8.66 -9.14
N PHE A 80 12.95 -7.43 -9.55
CA PHE A 80 11.65 -7.04 -10.11
C PHE A 80 11.49 -7.55 -11.54
N HIS A 81 10.33 -8.13 -11.83
CA HIS A 81 9.96 -8.69 -13.12
C HIS A 81 8.71 -8.02 -13.67
N LEU A 82 8.70 -7.70 -14.96
CA LEU A 82 7.53 -7.13 -15.62
C LEU A 82 6.36 -8.14 -15.59
N VAL A 83 5.20 -7.70 -15.11
CA VAL A 83 3.99 -8.51 -15.09
C VAL A 83 3.29 -8.45 -16.45
N ARG A 84 3.09 -9.62 -17.07
CA ARG A 84 2.50 -9.78 -18.41
C ARG A 84 0.98 -9.78 -18.31
N LEU A 85 0.38 -8.63 -18.58
CA LEU A 85 -1.07 -8.49 -18.58
C LEU A 85 -1.72 -9.07 -19.85
N PRO A 86 -3.00 -9.49 -19.79
CA PRO A 86 -3.73 -9.94 -20.97
C PRO A 86 -3.79 -8.91 -22.10
N ASP A 87 -3.98 -7.64 -21.75
CA ASP A 87 -3.83 -6.50 -22.67
C ASP A 87 -2.56 -5.74 -22.27
N GLN A 88 -1.54 -5.75 -23.12
CA GLN A 88 -0.28 -5.04 -22.85
C GLN A 88 -0.25 -3.65 -23.48
N THR A 89 -1.29 -3.27 -24.23
CA THR A 89 -1.35 -2.00 -24.96
C THR A 89 -1.88 -0.85 -24.12
N ARG A 90 -2.46 -1.17 -22.95
CA ARG A 90 -3.14 -0.19 -22.10
C ARG A 90 -2.44 -0.02 -20.76
N PRO A 91 -2.38 1.20 -20.23
CA PRO A 91 -1.72 1.45 -18.98
C PRO A 91 -2.57 0.94 -17.81
N VAL A 92 -1.87 0.36 -16.83
CA VAL A 92 -2.37 0.20 -15.47
C VAL A 92 -2.41 1.58 -14.81
N THR A 93 -3.50 1.86 -14.09
CA THR A 93 -3.68 3.13 -13.39
C THR A 93 -3.62 3.00 -11.89
N LEU A 94 -4.02 1.85 -11.33
CA LEU A 94 -4.04 1.61 -9.89
C LEU A 94 -3.68 0.16 -9.57
N CYS A 95 -3.15 -0.08 -8.38
CA CYS A 95 -3.02 -1.43 -7.83
C CYS A 95 -3.01 -1.41 -6.29
N ALA A 96 -3.34 -2.56 -5.72
CA ALA A 96 -3.24 -2.81 -4.28
C ALA A 96 -2.91 -4.30 -4.04
N ALA A 97 -2.45 -4.61 -2.83
CA ALA A 97 -2.14 -5.97 -2.43
C ALA A 97 -2.82 -6.34 -1.11
N SER A 98 -3.12 -7.61 -0.96
CA SER A 98 -3.50 -8.25 0.30
C SER A 98 -2.32 -9.11 0.78
N TRP A 99 -2.55 -10.08 1.68
CA TRP A 99 -1.47 -10.99 2.10
C TRP A 99 -0.91 -11.79 0.92
N GLU A 100 -1.79 -12.38 0.10
CA GLU A 100 -1.43 -13.35 -0.96
C GLU A 100 -2.15 -13.12 -2.29
N ALA A 101 -2.85 -12.00 -2.45
CA ALA A 101 -3.51 -11.62 -3.70
C ALA A 101 -3.22 -10.17 -4.07
N THR A 102 -3.32 -9.90 -5.36
CA THR A 102 -3.09 -8.59 -5.99
C THR A 102 -4.35 -8.18 -6.75
N ILE A 103 -4.67 -6.88 -6.68
CA ILE A 103 -5.63 -6.22 -7.58
C ILE A 103 -4.88 -5.19 -8.43
N ILE A 104 -5.24 -5.13 -9.72
CA ILE A 104 -4.79 -4.11 -10.65
C ILE A 104 -6.00 -3.53 -11.38
N VAL A 105 -5.92 -2.24 -11.71
CA VAL A 105 -6.92 -1.53 -12.51
C VAL A 105 -6.24 -1.02 -13.77
N GLN A 106 -6.81 -1.35 -14.92
CA GLN A 106 -6.33 -0.96 -16.23
C GLN A 106 -7.38 -0.12 -16.97
N LYS A 107 -6.93 0.76 -17.87
CA LYS A 107 -7.82 1.48 -18.77
C LYS A 107 -8.49 0.54 -19.77
N ASP A 108 -9.72 0.86 -20.16
CA ASP A 108 -10.43 0.24 -21.27
C ASP A 108 -10.13 0.90 -22.63
N GLU A 109 -10.89 0.50 -23.66
CA GLU A 109 -10.77 0.98 -25.03
C GLU A 109 -10.98 2.51 -25.11
N GLN A 110 -11.79 3.04 -24.19
CA GLN A 110 -12.18 4.44 -24.11
C GLN A 110 -11.26 5.25 -23.17
N GLY A 111 -10.24 4.61 -22.59
CA GLY A 111 -9.30 5.25 -21.66
C GLY A 111 -9.83 5.38 -20.23
N ILE A 112 -10.91 4.66 -19.89
CA ILE A 112 -11.55 4.68 -18.57
C ILE A 112 -10.95 3.56 -17.70
N SER A 113 -10.51 3.89 -16.48
CA SER A 113 -9.99 2.92 -15.51
C SER A 113 -11.10 2.01 -14.94
N ASN A 114 -11.54 1.00 -15.71
CA ASN A 114 -12.62 0.10 -15.31
C ASN A 114 -12.33 -1.40 -15.53
N LYS A 115 -11.15 -1.77 -16.05
CA LYS A 115 -10.77 -3.18 -16.19
C LYS A 115 -10.03 -3.62 -14.94
N ILE A 116 -10.69 -4.39 -14.08
CA ILE A 116 -10.14 -4.81 -12.79
C ILE A 116 -9.72 -6.27 -12.88
N TYR A 117 -8.44 -6.54 -12.67
CA TYR A 117 -7.93 -7.91 -12.60
C TYR A 117 -7.48 -8.24 -11.19
N THR A 118 -7.76 -9.47 -10.77
CA THR A 118 -7.29 -10.02 -9.50
C THR A 118 -6.60 -11.36 -9.72
N PHE A 119 -5.57 -11.62 -8.92
CA PHE A 119 -4.77 -12.84 -9.00
C PHE A 119 -4.04 -13.14 -7.70
N GLY A 120 -3.56 -14.38 -7.57
CA GLY A 120 -2.97 -14.90 -6.34
C GLY A 120 -3.90 -15.86 -5.63
N THR A 121 -3.83 -15.87 -4.29
CA THR A 121 -4.60 -16.74 -3.41
C THR A 121 -5.51 -15.90 -2.50
N GLY A 122 -6.79 -16.26 -2.43
CA GLY A 122 -7.83 -15.55 -1.69
C GLY A 122 -8.79 -16.50 -0.98
N ASN A 123 -8.32 -17.14 0.09
CA ASN A 123 -9.08 -18.12 0.88
C ASN A 123 -10.30 -17.53 1.59
N LYS A 124 -10.41 -16.20 1.66
CA LYS A 124 -11.53 -15.46 2.25
C LYS A 124 -12.15 -14.52 1.22
N GLY A 125 -12.13 -14.88 -0.05
CA GLY A 125 -12.79 -14.12 -1.11
C GLY A 125 -12.02 -12.89 -1.60
N GLU A 126 -10.74 -12.73 -1.25
CA GLU A 126 -9.88 -11.61 -1.67
C GLU A 126 -9.77 -11.47 -3.19
N LEU A 127 -10.04 -12.53 -3.95
CA LEU A 127 -10.06 -12.48 -5.40
C LEU A 127 -11.31 -11.77 -5.95
N GLY A 128 -12.43 -11.77 -5.25
CA GLY A 128 -13.67 -11.13 -5.75
C GLY A 128 -14.26 -11.81 -6.99
N GLN A 129 -13.91 -13.08 -7.26
CA GLN A 129 -14.30 -13.82 -8.46
C GLN A 129 -15.39 -14.89 -8.20
N GLY A 130 -15.98 -14.92 -7.01
CA GLY A 130 -16.98 -15.92 -6.61
C GLY A 130 -16.46 -16.93 -5.58
N GLU A 131 -17.39 -17.62 -4.92
CA GLU A 131 -17.14 -18.43 -3.71
C GLU A 131 -16.22 -19.63 -3.93
N LEU A 132 -16.22 -20.20 -5.15
CA LEU A 132 -15.46 -21.39 -5.50
C LEU A 132 -14.04 -21.08 -6.01
N ILE A 133 -13.65 -19.80 -6.08
CA ILE A 133 -12.36 -19.37 -6.62
C ILE A 133 -11.47 -18.85 -5.48
N PHE A 134 -10.58 -19.71 -5.00
CA PHE A 134 -9.61 -19.41 -3.93
C PHE A 134 -8.20 -19.18 -4.45
N ARG A 135 -7.91 -19.50 -5.72
CA ARG A 135 -6.66 -19.20 -6.40
C ARG A 135 -6.92 -18.89 -7.88
N SER A 136 -6.29 -17.85 -8.41
CA SER A 136 -6.48 -17.46 -9.81
C SER A 136 -5.20 -16.89 -10.41
N LYS A 137 -5.00 -17.12 -11.71
CA LYS A 137 -4.07 -16.33 -12.53
C LYS A 137 -4.67 -14.94 -12.73
N ILE A 138 -3.97 -14.05 -13.45
CA ILE A 138 -4.49 -12.72 -13.82
C ILE A 138 -5.84 -12.89 -14.51
N HIS A 139 -6.92 -12.50 -13.82
CA HIS A 139 -8.28 -12.73 -14.29
C HIS A 139 -9.14 -11.50 -14.05
N LEU A 140 -9.93 -11.15 -15.06
CA LEU A 140 -10.82 -10.00 -15.04
C LEU A 140 -12.03 -10.29 -14.14
N ILE A 141 -12.34 -9.40 -13.20
CA ILE A 141 -13.62 -9.45 -12.48
C ILE A 141 -14.73 -9.02 -13.44
N LYS A 142 -15.69 -9.91 -13.69
CA LYS A 142 -16.80 -9.65 -14.61
C LYS A 142 -17.86 -8.77 -13.96
N ASN A 143 -18.53 -7.95 -14.76
CA ASN A 143 -19.65 -7.09 -14.34
C ASN A 143 -19.32 -6.09 -13.21
N PHE A 144 -18.04 -5.73 -13.05
CA PHE A 144 -17.58 -4.73 -12.09
C PHE A 144 -16.43 -3.91 -12.72
N PRO A 145 -16.42 -2.56 -12.57
CA PRO A 145 -17.42 -1.72 -11.90
C PRO A 145 -18.76 -1.66 -12.67
N PRO A 146 -19.84 -1.12 -12.07
CA PRO A 146 -21.07 -0.84 -12.80
C PRO A 146 -20.80 0.01 -14.05
N GLN A 147 -21.59 -0.20 -15.11
CA GLN A 147 -21.40 0.46 -16.40
C GLN A 147 -21.36 1.99 -16.27
N GLY A 148 -20.39 2.62 -16.93
CA GLY A 148 -20.21 4.07 -16.93
C GLY A 148 -19.47 4.63 -15.70
N LEU A 149 -19.09 3.78 -14.75
CA LEU A 149 -18.27 4.18 -13.61
C LEU A 149 -16.80 3.80 -13.80
N GLU A 150 -15.94 4.62 -13.20
CA GLU A 150 -14.49 4.43 -13.18
C GLU A 150 -14.04 4.13 -11.76
N VAL A 151 -13.03 3.28 -11.59
CA VAL A 151 -12.35 3.10 -10.31
C VAL A 151 -11.38 4.25 -10.11
N LYS A 152 -11.56 5.00 -9.04
CA LYS A 152 -10.71 6.14 -8.68
C LYS A 152 -9.67 5.81 -7.62
N HIS A 153 -9.94 4.82 -6.77
CA HIS A 153 -9.01 4.38 -5.75
C HIS A 153 -9.19 2.90 -5.44
N VAL A 154 -8.10 2.22 -5.09
CA VAL A 154 -8.14 0.87 -4.54
C VAL A 154 -7.26 0.80 -3.29
N ALA A 155 -7.72 0.05 -2.31
CA ALA A 155 -6.96 -0.22 -1.09
C ALA A 155 -7.10 -1.69 -0.72
N GLY A 156 -6.04 -2.26 -0.16
CA GLY A 156 -6.00 -3.66 0.24
C GLY A 156 -5.21 -3.83 1.52
N SER A 157 -5.63 -4.78 2.35
CA SER A 157 -4.85 -5.19 3.51
C SER A 157 -5.24 -6.59 3.94
N VAL A 158 -4.22 -7.42 4.18
CA VAL A 158 -4.25 -8.81 4.68
C VAL A 158 -5.30 -9.72 4.02
N CYS A 159 -6.58 -9.52 4.29
CA CYS A 159 -7.68 -10.36 3.81
C CYS A 159 -8.84 -9.62 3.13
N HIS A 160 -8.71 -8.36 2.72
CA HIS A 160 -9.80 -7.68 1.98
C HIS A 160 -9.30 -6.56 1.07
N PHE A 161 -10.16 -6.19 0.12
CA PHE A 161 -9.97 -5.08 -0.81
C PHE A 161 -11.16 -4.14 -0.81
N ILE A 162 -10.88 -2.89 -1.17
CA ILE A 162 -11.81 -1.79 -1.35
C ILE A 162 -11.55 -1.16 -2.71
N ALA A 163 -12.61 -0.81 -3.42
CA ALA A 163 -12.59 0.01 -4.62
C ALA A 163 -13.55 1.20 -4.43
N VAL A 164 -13.04 2.41 -4.65
CA VAL A 164 -13.82 3.66 -4.65
C VAL A 164 -14.07 4.07 -6.09
N LEU A 165 -15.33 4.33 -6.44
CA LEU A 165 -15.75 4.65 -7.80
C LEU A 165 -15.90 6.16 -8.01
N SER A 166 -15.97 6.58 -9.28
CA SER A 166 -16.07 7.99 -9.70
C SER A 166 -17.30 8.74 -9.19
N ASN A 167 -18.34 8.03 -8.78
CA ASN A 167 -19.55 8.60 -8.17
C ASN A 167 -19.48 8.67 -6.63
N GLY A 168 -18.37 8.25 -6.02
CA GLY A 168 -18.20 8.18 -4.57
C GLY A 168 -18.72 6.91 -3.91
N ASP A 169 -19.28 5.97 -4.69
CA ASP A 169 -19.66 4.66 -4.18
C ASP A 169 -18.43 3.83 -3.84
N VAL A 170 -18.55 3.02 -2.78
CA VAL A 170 -17.50 2.10 -2.34
C VAL A 170 -17.98 0.67 -2.49
N TYR A 171 -17.12 -0.16 -3.05
CA TYR A 171 -17.30 -1.60 -3.12
C TYR A 171 -16.17 -2.29 -2.38
N GLY A 172 -16.48 -3.40 -1.72
CA GLY A 172 -15.48 -4.20 -1.02
C GLY A 172 -15.76 -5.69 -1.13
N TRP A 173 -14.70 -6.48 -1.04
CA TRP A 173 -14.75 -7.94 -1.04
C TRP A 173 -13.56 -8.51 -0.24
N GLY A 174 -13.64 -9.79 0.09
CA GLY A 174 -12.76 -10.45 1.04
C GLY A 174 -13.43 -10.72 2.39
N ASN A 175 -12.61 -10.77 3.44
CA ASN A 175 -13.04 -10.98 4.81
C ASN A 175 -13.74 -9.73 5.37
N GLY A 176 -15.06 -9.81 5.59
CA GLY A 176 -15.86 -8.79 6.27
C GLY A 176 -16.36 -9.21 7.66
N ARG A 177 -15.84 -10.29 8.26
CA ARG A 177 -16.34 -10.86 9.54
C ARG A 177 -16.14 -9.99 10.77
N LYS A 178 -15.42 -8.87 10.65
CA LYS A 178 -15.29 -7.86 11.71
C LYS A 178 -16.06 -6.58 11.40
N GLY A 179 -16.78 -6.55 10.27
CA GLY A 179 -17.49 -5.37 9.77
C GLY A 179 -16.67 -4.43 8.90
N GLN A 180 -15.42 -4.79 8.53
CA GLN A 180 -14.56 -3.92 7.70
C GLN A 180 -15.13 -3.64 6.31
N LEU A 181 -16.07 -4.48 5.83
CA LEU A 181 -16.80 -4.26 4.57
C LEU A 181 -18.22 -3.71 4.79
N GLY A 182 -18.52 -3.19 5.98
CA GLY A 182 -19.87 -2.82 6.41
C GLY A 182 -20.81 -4.03 6.53
N SER A 183 -22.07 -3.78 6.86
CA SER A 183 -23.08 -4.85 7.02
C SER A 183 -23.49 -5.44 5.66
N PRO A 184 -23.74 -6.76 5.56
CA PRO A 184 -23.56 -7.77 6.62
C PRO A 184 -22.09 -8.16 6.86
N GLU A 185 -21.75 -8.50 8.10
CA GLU A 185 -20.41 -8.91 8.55
C GLU A 185 -20.09 -10.36 8.16
N LYS A 186 -19.78 -10.59 6.89
CA LYS A 186 -19.51 -11.92 6.34
C LYS A 186 -18.31 -11.93 5.42
N VAL A 187 -17.91 -13.12 4.98
CA VAL A 187 -17.00 -13.24 3.84
C VAL A 187 -17.77 -12.83 2.58
N VAL A 188 -17.16 -11.99 1.77
CA VAL A 188 -17.75 -11.41 0.56
C VAL A 188 -16.88 -11.85 -0.61
N TYR A 189 -17.42 -12.73 -1.47
CA TYR A 189 -16.63 -13.38 -2.53
C TYR A 189 -16.67 -12.65 -3.88
N GLU A 190 -17.45 -11.57 -3.98
CA GLU A 190 -17.63 -10.74 -5.16
C GLU A 190 -17.76 -9.28 -4.73
N PRO A 191 -17.36 -8.28 -5.56
CA PRO A 191 -17.48 -6.87 -5.20
C PRO A 191 -18.89 -6.50 -4.73
N ARG A 192 -19.00 -6.07 -3.47
CA ARG A 192 -20.26 -5.70 -2.84
C ARG A 192 -20.26 -4.24 -2.46
N LYS A 193 -21.30 -3.51 -2.87
CA LYS A 193 -21.48 -2.11 -2.46
C LYS A 193 -21.60 -2.01 -0.94
N ILE A 194 -20.84 -1.09 -0.35
CA ILE A 194 -20.98 -0.66 1.04
C ILE A 194 -22.08 0.39 1.08
N THR A 195 -23.12 0.15 1.89
CA THR A 195 -24.30 1.02 2.00
C THR A 195 -24.33 1.75 3.33
N GLY A 196 -25.23 2.74 3.46
CA GLY A 196 -25.40 3.51 4.70
C GLY A 196 -24.37 4.62 4.91
N LEU A 197 -23.59 4.97 3.88
CA LEU A 197 -22.71 6.12 3.87
C LEU A 197 -23.51 7.39 3.59
N ASP A 198 -23.30 8.44 4.38
CA ASP A 198 -23.94 9.75 4.24
C ASP A 198 -23.05 10.77 3.50
N PHE A 199 -21.95 10.29 2.89
CA PHE A 199 -21.00 11.09 2.12
C PHE A 199 -20.38 10.32 0.95
N ASN A 200 -19.97 11.08 -0.08
CA ASN A 200 -19.19 10.54 -1.19
C ASN A 200 -17.76 10.27 -0.73
N VAL A 201 -17.30 9.04 -0.89
CA VAL A 201 -15.94 8.64 -0.55
C VAL A 201 -15.01 8.98 -1.71
N VAL A 202 -13.84 9.54 -1.40
CA VAL A 202 -12.81 9.89 -2.39
C VAL A 202 -11.52 9.09 -2.18
N TYR A 203 -11.30 8.55 -0.97
CA TYR A 203 -10.10 7.81 -0.61
C TYR A 203 -10.40 6.74 0.45
N ALA A 204 -9.55 5.72 0.52
CA ALA A 204 -9.69 4.65 1.50
C ALA A 204 -8.32 4.07 1.89
N VAL A 205 -8.20 3.65 3.15
CA VAL A 205 -7.07 2.86 3.63
C VAL A 205 -7.57 1.65 4.41
N CYS A 206 -6.83 0.54 4.34
CA CYS A 206 -7.20 -0.72 4.95
C CYS A 206 -6.17 -1.13 6.00
N GLY A 207 -6.64 -1.41 7.22
CA GLY A 207 -5.85 -2.12 8.21
C GLY A 207 -6.18 -3.61 8.20
N ARG A 208 -5.69 -4.37 9.20
CA ARG A 208 -5.88 -5.83 9.20
C ARG A 208 -7.36 -6.25 9.30
N ASP A 209 -8.10 -5.56 10.16
CA ASP A 209 -9.49 -5.89 10.51
C ASP A 209 -10.42 -4.67 10.45
N PHE A 210 -10.01 -3.60 9.75
CA PHE A 210 -10.78 -2.37 9.59
C PHE A 210 -10.53 -1.71 8.23
N THR A 211 -11.44 -0.83 7.83
CA THR A 211 -11.33 0.05 6.67
C THR A 211 -11.66 1.48 7.10
N CYS A 212 -10.81 2.44 6.76
CA CYS A 212 -11.11 3.86 6.90
C CYS A 212 -11.52 4.42 5.53
N LEU A 213 -12.73 4.98 5.44
CA LEU A 213 -13.25 5.62 4.23
C LEU A 213 -13.27 7.12 4.45
N LEU A 214 -12.73 7.88 3.50
CA LEU A 214 -12.54 9.32 3.62
C LEU A 214 -13.28 10.06 2.51
N GLY A 215 -13.99 11.12 2.90
CA GLY A 215 -14.59 12.08 1.98
C GLY A 215 -13.63 13.21 1.63
N ASP A 216 -14.16 14.23 0.95
CA ASP A 216 -13.37 15.39 0.50
C ASP A 216 -12.61 16.06 1.68
N PRO A 217 -11.29 16.32 1.55
CA PRO A 217 -10.48 16.97 2.58
C PRO A 217 -11.04 18.29 3.12
N LYS A 218 -11.82 19.04 2.32
CA LYS A 218 -12.47 20.29 2.76
C LYS A 218 -13.54 20.05 3.81
N THR A 219 -14.24 18.91 3.71
CA THR A 219 -15.26 18.51 4.68
C THR A 219 -14.68 17.76 5.87
N GLY A 220 -13.59 17.01 5.63
CA GLY A 220 -12.94 16.17 6.65
C GLY A 220 -13.77 14.98 7.11
N ARG A 221 -14.86 14.63 6.41
CA ARG A 221 -15.71 13.50 6.80
C ARG A 221 -14.97 12.19 6.57
N TYR A 222 -15.06 11.30 7.55
CA TYR A 222 -14.53 9.95 7.44
C TYR A 222 -15.37 8.99 8.29
N ILE A 223 -15.27 7.70 8.01
CA ILE A 223 -15.82 6.64 8.83
C ILE A 223 -14.85 5.47 8.88
N ILE A 224 -14.77 4.81 10.03
CA ILE A 224 -14.01 3.58 10.21
C ILE A 224 -14.99 2.42 10.37
N LEU A 225 -14.92 1.48 9.44
CA LEU A 225 -15.67 0.25 9.46
C LEU A 225 -14.78 -0.86 10.03
N GLY A 226 -15.37 -1.78 10.79
CA GLY A 226 -14.67 -2.96 11.27
C GLY A 226 -14.37 -2.95 12.78
N SER A 227 -13.29 -3.63 13.14
CA SER A 227 -12.86 -3.80 14.52
C SER A 227 -12.40 -2.46 15.15
N ASP A 228 -13.11 -1.96 16.16
CA ASP A 228 -12.70 -0.81 17.00
C ASP A 228 -11.63 -1.17 18.05
N ARG A 229 -10.73 -2.11 17.72
CA ARG A 229 -9.61 -2.42 18.62
C ARG A 229 -8.69 -1.20 18.68
N TRP A 230 -8.13 -0.95 19.87
CA TRP A 230 -7.30 0.23 20.15
C TRP A 230 -8.02 1.58 20.00
N GLY A 231 -9.35 1.59 19.86
CA GLY A 231 -10.14 2.81 19.72
C GLY A 231 -9.97 3.48 18.35
N LEU A 232 -9.78 2.70 17.29
CA LEU A 232 -9.64 3.20 15.92
C LEU A 232 -10.82 4.09 15.51
N ALA A 233 -12.05 3.64 15.72
CA ALA A 233 -13.25 4.42 15.42
C ALA A 233 -13.61 5.39 16.55
N THR A 234 -13.44 4.99 17.81
CA THR A 234 -13.96 5.76 18.96
C THR A 234 -13.03 6.82 19.54
N LYS A 235 -11.72 6.75 19.26
CA LYS A 235 -10.71 7.71 19.77
C LYS A 235 -10.08 8.57 18.66
N GLY A 236 -10.51 8.40 17.42
CA GLY A 236 -10.04 9.24 16.31
C GLY A 236 -10.49 10.71 16.46
N PRO A 237 -9.85 11.64 15.74
CA PRO A 237 -10.28 13.05 15.70
C PRO A 237 -11.73 13.20 15.21
N PRO A 238 -12.46 14.25 15.61
CA PRO A 238 -13.87 14.41 15.19
C PRO A 238 -14.04 14.60 13.67
N ASP A 239 -13.03 15.16 13.00
CA ASP A 239 -12.93 15.23 11.54
C ASP A 239 -11.45 15.32 11.12
N LEU A 240 -11.20 15.11 9.83
CA LEU A 240 -9.87 15.12 9.23
C LEU A 240 -9.71 16.28 8.24
N ARG A 241 -10.28 17.47 8.51
CA ARG A 241 -10.21 18.59 7.56
C ARG A 241 -8.76 18.94 7.22
N GLY A 242 -8.47 19.11 5.94
CA GLY A 242 -7.14 19.47 5.45
C GLY A 242 -6.15 18.31 5.35
N TRP A 243 -6.63 17.05 5.39
CA TRP A 243 -5.77 15.89 5.11
C TRP A 243 -5.15 15.98 3.70
N LYS A 244 -3.83 15.76 3.62
CA LYS A 244 -3.02 15.70 2.40
C LYS A 244 -2.83 14.25 1.95
N ASP A 245 -2.53 13.37 2.89
CA ASP A 245 -2.36 11.94 2.63
C ASP A 245 -2.73 11.12 3.89
N VAL A 246 -3.16 9.88 3.71
CA VAL A 246 -3.59 8.99 4.79
C VAL A 246 -3.06 7.59 4.55
N GLY A 247 -2.46 7.00 5.58
CA GLY A 247 -1.99 5.61 5.57
C GLY A 247 -2.53 4.82 6.76
N ALA A 248 -2.56 3.49 6.63
CA ALA A 248 -2.97 2.59 7.71
C ALA A 248 -1.96 1.45 7.88
N GLY A 249 -1.58 1.21 9.14
CA GLY A 249 -0.95 -0.04 9.55
C GLY A 249 -2.00 -1.09 9.88
N TRP A 250 -1.57 -2.23 10.41
CA TRP A 250 -2.51 -3.30 10.79
C TRP A 250 -3.50 -2.89 11.89
N GLY A 251 -3.13 -1.93 12.73
CA GLY A 251 -3.94 -1.47 13.86
C GLY A 251 -3.84 0.03 14.15
N SER A 252 -3.32 0.84 13.23
CA SER A 252 -3.16 2.29 13.40
C SER A 252 -3.48 3.05 12.11
N ILE A 253 -3.87 4.31 12.24
CA ILE A 253 -4.15 5.24 11.13
C ILE A 253 -3.25 6.46 11.31
N HIS A 254 -2.73 6.97 10.19
CA HIS A 254 -1.84 8.13 10.14
C HIS A 254 -2.35 9.10 9.08
N VAL A 255 -2.50 10.37 9.46
CA VAL A 255 -3.06 11.43 8.62
C VAL A 255 -2.04 12.56 8.55
N LEU A 256 -1.44 12.72 7.37
CA LEU A 256 -0.61 13.86 7.05
C LEU A 256 -1.50 15.03 6.65
N ASN A 257 -1.38 16.17 7.32
CA ASN A 257 -2.11 17.39 7.00
C ASN A 257 -1.34 18.25 5.98
N ILE A 258 -2.05 19.17 5.33
CA ILE A 258 -1.47 20.09 4.34
C ILE A 258 -0.38 21.02 4.91
N ASP A 259 -0.37 21.25 6.22
CA ASP A 259 0.65 22.02 6.92
C ASP A 259 1.91 21.19 7.29
N GLY A 260 1.93 19.91 6.92
CA GLY A 260 3.00 18.97 7.20
C GLY A 260 2.94 18.32 8.58
N SER A 261 1.94 18.63 9.40
CA SER A 261 1.73 17.95 10.68
C SER A 261 1.17 16.54 10.48
N LEU A 262 1.55 15.60 11.37
CA LEU A 262 1.13 14.20 11.32
C LEU A 262 0.32 13.82 12.56
N VAL A 263 -0.94 13.47 12.36
CA VAL A 263 -1.82 12.93 13.42
C VAL A 263 -1.89 11.41 13.25
N SER A 264 -1.73 10.67 14.35
CA SER A 264 -1.88 9.22 14.34
C SER A 264 -2.58 8.71 15.58
N TRP A 265 -3.32 7.61 15.42
CA TRP A 265 -4.00 6.94 16.54
C TRP A 265 -4.19 5.44 16.28
N GLY A 266 -4.51 4.70 17.35
CA GLY A 266 -4.70 3.25 17.33
C GLY A 266 -3.63 2.53 18.14
N ARG A 267 -3.13 1.41 17.62
CA ARG A 267 -2.13 0.56 18.27
C ARG A 267 -0.79 1.26 18.35
N ASP A 268 -0.20 1.26 19.55
CA ASP A 268 1.12 1.82 19.82
C ASP A 268 2.04 0.87 20.61
N SER A 269 1.76 -0.44 20.58
CA SER A 269 2.52 -1.44 21.36
C SER A 269 3.98 -1.59 20.94
N ASN A 270 4.36 -1.06 19.77
CA ASN A 270 5.73 -1.06 19.26
C ASN A 270 6.12 0.35 18.78
N ARG A 271 5.57 1.40 19.43
CA ARG A 271 5.83 2.82 19.10
C ARG A 271 5.48 3.18 17.65
N GLN A 272 4.40 2.60 17.13
CA GLN A 272 3.97 2.83 15.75
C GLN A 272 3.44 4.25 15.53
N LEU A 273 2.94 4.91 16.58
CA LEU A 273 2.36 6.25 16.47
C LEU A 273 3.44 7.33 16.35
N SER A 274 3.07 8.42 15.68
CA SER A 274 3.90 9.59 15.41
C SER A 274 4.27 10.32 16.70
N SER A 275 5.55 10.74 16.81
CA SER A 275 5.99 11.61 17.91
C SER A 275 5.44 13.03 17.70
N PRO A 276 4.95 13.71 18.75
CA PRO A 276 4.59 15.14 18.67
C PRO A 276 5.75 16.06 18.29
N SER A 277 6.99 15.59 18.43
CA SER A 277 8.20 16.34 18.10
C SER A 277 8.68 16.14 16.65
N LEU A 278 7.94 15.42 15.81
CA LEU A 278 8.31 15.22 14.41
C LEU A 278 8.41 16.57 13.68
N PRO A 279 9.44 16.74 12.83
CA PRO A 279 9.48 17.89 11.93
C PRO A 279 8.35 17.81 10.89
N PRO A 280 7.99 18.93 10.25
CA PRO A 280 7.01 18.94 9.17
C PRO A 280 7.38 17.97 8.04
N LEU A 281 6.40 17.19 7.61
CA LEU A 281 6.55 16.16 6.60
C LEU A 281 5.96 16.60 5.26
N GLU A 282 6.63 16.22 4.18
CA GLU A 282 6.16 16.35 2.82
C GLU A 282 5.39 15.09 2.36
N GLN A 283 5.81 13.90 2.79
CA GLN A 283 5.16 12.63 2.45
C GLN A 283 5.16 11.67 3.64
N ILE A 284 4.22 10.74 3.65
CA ILE A 284 4.21 9.60 4.56
C ILE A 284 4.16 8.28 3.77
N ALA A 285 4.68 7.21 4.36
CA ALA A 285 4.40 5.85 3.91
C ALA A 285 4.20 4.95 5.12
N VAL A 286 3.12 4.19 5.15
CA VAL A 286 2.74 3.39 6.33
C VAL A 286 2.81 1.91 5.98
N GLY A 287 3.67 1.18 6.68
CA GLY A 287 3.80 -0.28 6.58
C GLY A 287 2.91 -1.01 7.57
N SER A 288 3.15 -2.31 7.77
CA SER A 288 2.34 -3.15 8.68
C SER A 288 2.31 -2.63 10.12
N GLU A 289 3.49 -2.37 10.70
CA GLU A 289 3.66 -1.88 12.08
C GLU A 289 4.78 -0.83 12.20
N HIS A 290 5.13 -0.18 11.09
CA HIS A 290 6.11 0.91 11.05
C HIS A 290 5.65 2.00 10.09
N SER A 291 6.28 3.15 10.14
CA SER A 291 5.98 4.27 9.26
C SER A 291 7.24 5.02 8.87
N LEU A 292 7.16 5.64 7.70
CA LEU A 292 8.16 6.52 7.13
C LEU A 292 7.57 7.92 6.96
N GLY A 293 8.43 8.93 7.10
CA GLY A 293 8.11 10.32 6.80
C GLY A 293 9.24 10.96 6.00
N LEU A 294 8.93 11.54 4.84
CA LEU A 294 9.86 12.40 4.12
C LEU A 294 9.66 13.82 4.62
N THR A 295 10.71 14.42 5.16
CA THR A 295 10.71 15.79 5.68
C THR A 295 10.90 16.82 4.58
N VAL A 296 10.49 18.06 4.84
CA VAL A 296 10.68 19.20 3.92
C VAL A 296 12.17 19.47 3.64
N ASP A 297 13.06 19.17 4.59
CA ASP A 297 14.52 19.30 4.42
C ASP A 297 15.18 18.05 3.78
N GLY A 298 14.39 17.08 3.34
CA GLY A 298 14.87 15.97 2.51
C GLY A 298 15.46 14.79 3.28
N ASN A 299 15.16 14.65 4.57
CA ASN A 299 15.43 13.45 5.37
C ASN A 299 14.27 12.45 5.31
N VAL A 300 14.58 11.16 5.24
CA VAL A 300 13.61 10.06 5.41
C VAL A 300 13.73 9.53 6.82
N LEU A 301 12.67 9.76 7.59
CA LEU A 301 12.53 9.30 8.97
C LEU A 301 11.81 7.95 8.99
N ALA A 302 12.17 7.07 9.90
CA ALA A 302 11.51 5.78 10.12
C ALA A 302 11.27 5.50 11.60
N TRP A 303 10.07 5.03 11.95
CA TRP A 303 9.71 4.68 13.33
C TRP A 303 8.72 3.52 13.40
N GLY A 304 8.51 2.99 14.62
CA GLY A 304 7.69 1.80 14.88
C GLY A 304 8.50 0.53 15.06
N TRP A 305 7.90 -0.61 14.68
CA TRP A 305 8.51 -1.93 14.80
C TRP A 305 9.53 -2.16 13.68
N GLY A 306 10.79 -2.30 14.08
CA GLY A 306 11.96 -2.37 13.19
C GLY A 306 12.75 -3.67 13.30
N GLU A 307 12.13 -4.78 13.74
CA GLU A 307 12.78 -6.09 13.94
C GLU A 307 13.56 -6.59 12.72
N HIS A 308 13.05 -6.30 11.53
CA HIS A 308 13.64 -6.76 10.27
C HIS A 308 14.61 -5.73 9.65
N GLY A 309 14.99 -4.69 10.38
CA GLY A 309 15.83 -3.60 9.88
C GLY A 309 15.09 -2.57 9.02
N ASN A 310 13.77 -2.69 8.88
CA ASN A 310 12.93 -1.77 8.10
C ASN A 310 12.90 -0.34 8.66
N CYS A 311 13.35 -0.13 9.90
CA CYS A 311 13.54 1.21 10.49
C CYS A 311 15.01 1.65 10.55
N GLY A 312 15.91 1.00 9.82
CA GLY A 312 17.34 1.28 9.87
C GLY A 312 18.11 0.44 10.91
N PRO A 313 19.43 0.65 11.07
CA PRO A 313 20.28 -0.18 11.92
C PRO A 313 20.17 0.14 13.41
N ALA A 314 19.60 1.28 13.79
CA ALA A 314 19.53 1.76 15.16
C ALA A 314 18.21 1.35 15.83
N THR A 315 18.02 0.06 16.10
CA THR A 315 16.90 -0.46 16.88
C THR A 315 17.39 -1.13 18.16
N LYS A 316 16.60 -1.04 19.24
CA LYS A 316 16.84 -1.79 20.47
C LYS A 316 15.56 -2.51 20.85
N GLU A 317 15.68 -3.80 21.18
CA GLU A 317 14.51 -4.67 21.41
C GLU A 317 13.50 -4.56 20.25
N ASN A 318 14.01 -4.44 19.02
CA ASN A 318 13.23 -4.34 17.77
C ASN A 318 12.42 -3.04 17.59
N GLU A 319 12.64 -2.02 18.43
CA GLU A 319 11.96 -0.73 18.35
C GLU A 319 12.93 0.45 18.14
N VAL A 320 12.40 1.58 17.66
CA VAL A 320 13.14 2.85 17.59
C VAL A 320 13.06 3.59 18.94
N GLU A 321 14.20 3.75 19.62
CA GLU A 321 14.24 4.27 21.00
C GLU A 321 13.86 5.76 21.14
N ARG A 322 14.12 6.60 20.13
CA ARG A 322 14.09 8.08 20.24
C ARG A 322 13.18 8.76 19.21
N GLY A 323 11.94 8.28 19.09
CA GLY A 323 11.01 8.80 18.10
C GLY A 323 11.27 8.17 16.74
N TRP A 324 12.32 8.60 16.02
CA TRP A 324 12.62 8.12 14.68
C TRP A 324 14.12 7.92 14.42
N ASN A 325 14.43 7.07 13.46
CA ASN A 325 15.73 6.95 12.82
C ASN A 325 15.74 7.73 11.50
N VAL A 326 16.89 8.25 11.11
CA VAL A 326 17.10 8.78 9.74
C VAL A 326 17.70 7.67 8.89
N ILE A 327 16.94 7.17 7.91
CA ILE A 327 17.36 6.04 7.06
C ILE A 327 17.92 6.47 5.70
N ALA A 328 17.63 7.70 5.29
CA ALA A 328 18.22 8.37 4.15
C ALA A 328 18.15 9.89 4.32
N ALA A 329 19.07 10.62 3.70
CA ALA A 329 19.16 12.06 3.82
C ALA A 329 19.66 12.64 2.49
N SER A 330 18.95 13.63 1.96
CA SER A 330 19.24 14.22 0.64
C SER A 330 20.64 14.86 0.58
N GLN A 331 21.17 15.30 1.73
CA GLN A 331 22.51 15.87 1.85
C GLN A 331 23.63 14.83 1.66
N ASN A 332 23.31 13.53 1.78
CA ASN A 332 24.25 12.43 1.57
C ASN A 332 24.19 11.88 0.14
N LEU A 333 23.35 12.44 -0.74
CA LEU A 333 23.23 12.02 -2.13
C LEU A 333 24.23 12.76 -3.02
N ASN A 334 24.44 12.21 -4.23
CA ASN A 334 25.24 12.89 -5.24
C ASN A 334 24.64 14.27 -5.56
N PRO A 335 25.47 15.31 -5.82
CA PRO A 335 24.97 16.63 -6.20
C PRO A 335 23.98 16.56 -7.35
N GLY A 336 22.84 17.24 -7.21
CA GLY A 336 21.75 17.24 -8.18
C GLY A 336 20.68 16.16 -7.94
N SER A 337 20.98 15.11 -7.17
CA SER A 337 20.00 14.08 -6.82
C SER A 337 19.08 14.53 -5.68
N ARG A 338 17.86 13.99 -5.63
CA ARG A 338 16.92 14.22 -4.54
C ARG A 338 16.11 12.97 -4.20
N ILE A 339 15.63 12.88 -2.97
CA ILE A 339 14.62 11.88 -2.60
C ILE A 339 13.27 12.34 -3.18
N ALA A 340 12.75 11.58 -4.14
CA ALA A 340 11.53 11.92 -4.86
C ALA A 340 10.28 11.40 -4.16
N SER A 341 10.35 10.19 -3.60
CA SER A 341 9.24 9.57 -2.88
C SER A 341 9.70 8.46 -1.93
N ILE A 342 8.78 8.02 -1.09
CA ILE A 342 8.98 6.94 -0.13
C ILE A 342 7.84 5.91 -0.23
N GLY A 343 8.12 4.68 0.17
CA GLY A 343 7.13 3.61 0.22
C GLY A 343 7.34 2.69 1.42
N ALA A 344 6.28 2.03 1.87
CA ALA A 344 6.35 1.11 3.01
C ALA A 344 5.40 -0.08 2.80
N GLY A 345 5.77 -1.22 3.38
CA GLY A 345 5.08 -2.49 3.20
C GLY A 345 5.07 -3.36 4.46
N CYS A 346 4.89 -4.67 4.29
CA CYS A 346 4.96 -5.61 5.41
C CYS A 346 6.43 -5.79 5.86
N ALA A 347 6.83 -5.00 6.84
CA ALA A 347 8.22 -4.89 7.31
C ALA A 347 9.22 -4.58 6.19
N THR A 348 8.82 -3.80 5.18
CA THR A 348 9.70 -3.31 4.10
C THR A 348 9.58 -1.80 3.99
N SER A 349 10.69 -1.14 3.69
CA SER A 349 10.79 0.31 3.50
C SER A 349 11.49 0.60 2.18
N TRP A 350 11.09 1.69 1.53
CA TRP A 350 11.51 2.03 0.18
C TRP A 350 11.80 3.52 0.05
N ILE A 351 12.88 3.84 -0.67
CA ILE A 351 13.34 5.20 -0.92
C ILE A 351 13.58 5.33 -2.42
N CYS A 352 12.84 6.24 -3.05
CA CYS A 352 12.99 6.55 -4.47
C CYS A 352 13.86 7.80 -4.62
N ILE A 353 14.95 7.68 -5.36
CA ILE A 353 15.89 8.76 -5.63
C ILE A 353 15.79 9.14 -7.10
N GLU A 354 15.52 10.42 -7.35
CA GLU A 354 15.67 10.99 -8.68
C GLU A 354 17.11 11.47 -8.84
N VAL A 355 17.77 10.92 -9.86
CA VAL A 355 19.15 11.24 -10.23
C VAL A 355 19.12 12.07 -11.51
N THR A 356 19.87 13.17 -11.50
CA THR A 356 20.12 14.06 -12.64
C THR A 356 20.92 13.40 -13.75
#